data_AF-A0A7X8U6P9-F1
#
_entry.id   AF-A0A7X8U6P9-F1
#
_cell.length_a   1.000
_cell.length_b   1.000
_cell.length_c   1.000
_cell.angle_alpha   90.00
_cell.angle_beta   90.00
_cell.angle_gamma   90.00
#
_symmetry.space_group_name_H-M   'P 1'
#
loop_
_entity.id
_entity.type
_entity.pdbx_description
1 polymer ?
#
loop_
_entity_poly.entity_id
_entity_poly.type
_entity_poly.pdbx_seq_one_letter_code
_entity_poly.pdbx_strand_id
1 'polypeptide(L)' 'MKDKSSNSVGRPYLPPEKKRKVRSIKMSDQEWEEIRSRAAAETMSVSMYIRKKALWSD' A
#
# COMPACT_ATOMS: atom_id res chain seq x y z
N MET A 1 16.67 14.50 -22.56
CA MET A 1 16.20 13.19 -23.06
C MET A 1 14.69 13.21 -22.98
N LYS A 2 13.99 13.02 -24.12
CA LYS A 2 12.53 13.14 -24.20
C LYS A 2 11.86 11.89 -23.64
N ASP A 3 11.02 12.05 -22.62
CA ASP A 3 10.12 10.99 -22.15
C ASP A 3 9.14 10.65 -23.28
N LYS A 4 9.36 9.51 -23.95
CA LYS A 4 8.39 8.95 -24.87
C LYS A 4 7.28 8.33 -24.02
N SER A 5 6.19 9.07 -23.86
CA SER A 5 4.88 8.52 -23.49
C SER A 5 4.42 7.59 -24.61
N SER A 6 4.92 6.35 -24.61
CA SER A 6 4.33 5.32 -25.45
C SER A 6 2.96 4.98 -24.86
N ASN A 7 1.92 5.37 -25.60
CA ASN A 7 0.54 4.88 -25.48
C ASN A 7 0.51 3.35 -25.71
N SER A 8 1.20 2.57 -24.89
CA SER A 8 1.10 1.11 -24.91
C SER A 8 -0.15 0.74 -24.14
N VAL A 9 -1.11 0.11 -24.81
CA VAL A 9 -2.30 -0.46 -24.17
C VAL A 9 -1.83 -1.49 -23.14
N GLY A 10 -1.88 -1.14 -21.85
CA GLY A 10 -1.33 -1.96 -20.75
C GLY A 10 -0.84 -1.12 -19.57
N ARG A 11 -0.39 -1.79 -18.49
CA ARG A 11 0.24 -1.09 -17.37
C ARG A 11 1.57 -0.47 -17.83
N PRO A 12 1.81 0.83 -17.56
CA PRO A 12 3.10 1.46 -17.85
C PRO A 12 4.24 0.64 -17.25
N TYR A 13 5.32 0.47 -18.01
CA TYR A 13 6.52 -0.16 -17.49
C TYR A 13 7.06 0.67 -16.32
N LEU A 14 7.12 0.07 -15.13
CA LEU A 14 7.86 0.63 -14.00
C LEU A 14 9.23 -0.06 -13.91
N PRO A 15 10.34 0.70 -13.96
CA PRO A 15 11.66 0.14 -13.73
C PRO A 15 11.74 -0.49 -12.33
N PRO A 16 12.58 -1.51 -12.12
CA PRO A 16 12.62 -2.29 -10.87
C PRO A 16 12.75 -1.44 -9.59
N GLU A 17 13.51 -0.36 -9.64
CA GLU A 17 13.70 0.59 -8.53
C GLU A 17 12.43 1.35 -8.15
N LYS A 18 11.56 1.60 -9.14
CA LYS A 18 10.26 2.26 -8.94
C LYS A 18 9.13 1.27 -8.63
N LYS A 19 9.39 -0.05 -8.71
CA LYS A 19 8.42 -1.07 -8.28
C LYS A 19 8.37 -1.09 -6.75
N ARG A 20 7.16 -0.99 -6.19
CA ARG A 20 6.95 -1.14 -4.75
C ARG A 20 7.35 -2.56 -4.33
N LYS A 21 8.28 -2.69 -3.38
CA LYS A 21 8.62 -3.99 -2.78
C LYS A 21 7.41 -4.49 -1.98
N VAL A 22 6.90 -5.68 -2.33
CA VAL A 22 5.89 -6.35 -1.52
C VAL A 22 6.57 -6.81 -0.24
N ARG A 23 6.06 -6.35 0.91
CA ARG A 23 6.51 -6.81 2.23
C ARG A 23 5.39 -7.62 2.85
N SER A 24 5.66 -8.88 3.15
CA SER A 24 4.78 -9.71 3.96
C SER A 24 4.97 -9.34 5.43
N ILE A 25 3.88 -9.00 6.12
CA ILE A 25 3.88 -8.72 7.54
C ILE A 25 3.10 -9.84 8.21
N LYS A 26 3.73 -10.53 9.16
CA LYS A 26 3.07 -11.52 10.00
C LYS A 26 2.64 -10.83 11.28
N MET A 27 1.46 -11.19 11.76
CA MET A 27 0.92 -10.78 13.05
C MET A 27 0.02 -11.90 13.55
N SER A 28 -0.27 -11.87 14.84
CA SER A 28 -1.24 -12.76 15.47
C SER A 28 -2.68 -12.43 15.01
N ASP A 29 -3.58 -13.39 15.23
CA ASP A 29 -5.01 -13.20 14.93
C ASP A 29 -5.61 -12.06 15.77
N GLN A 30 -5.14 -11.89 17.00
CA GLN A 30 -5.57 -10.81 17.88
C GLN A 30 -5.15 -9.44 17.32
N GLU A 31 -3.88 -9.27 16.96
CA GLU A 31 -3.40 -8.03 16.35
C GLU A 31 -4.16 -7.71 15.05
N TRP A 32 -4.48 -8.73 14.26
CA TRP A 32 -5.25 -8.56 13.04
C TRP A 32 -6.67 -8.05 13.31
N GLU A 33 -7.35 -8.61 14.32
CA GLU A 33 -8.70 -8.18 14.70
C GLU A 33 -8.72 -6.75 15.21
N GLU A 34 -7.73 -6.36 16.02
CA GLU A 34 -7.61 -4.99 16.52
C GLU A 34 -7.44 -3.99 15.37
N ILE A 35 -6.60 -4.30 14.37
CA ILE A 35 -6.41 -3.43 13.21
C ILE A 35 -7.70 -3.35 12.38
N ARG A 36 -8.41 -4.47 12.19
CA ARG A 36 -9.71 -4.48 11.50
C ARG A 36 -10.72 -3.59 12.19
N SER A 37 -10.87 -3.72 13.50
CA SER A 37 -11.78 -2.92 14.31
C SER A 37 -11.46 -1.42 14.22
N ARG A 38 -10.18 -1.04 14.35
CA ARG A 38 -9.75 0.37 14.23
C ARG A 38 -9.98 0.93 12.83
N ALA A 39 -9.72 0.14 11.78
CA ALA A 39 -9.97 0.56 10.40
C ALA A 39 -11.48 0.75 10.14
N ALA A 40 -12.33 -0.14 10.67
CA ALA A 40 -13.78 -0.03 10.58
C ALA A 40 -14.31 1.21 11.32
N ALA A 41 -13.78 1.53 12.50
CA ALA A 41 -14.13 2.74 13.24
C ALA A 41 -13.81 4.03 12.45
N GLU A 42 -12.74 4.04 11.66
CA GLU A 42 -12.40 5.17 10.77
C GLU A 42 -13.05 5.06 9.37
N THR A 43 -13.97 4.11 9.15
CA THR A 43 -14.68 3.89 7.87
C THR A 43 -13.73 3.76 6.66
N MET A 44 -12.60 3.07 6.85
CA MET A 44 -11.60 2.88 5.80
C MET A 44 -11.16 1.43 5.68
N SER A 45 -10.50 1.10 4.56
CA SER A 45 -9.91 -0.23 4.41
C SER A 45 -8.72 -0.41 5.35
N VAL A 46 -8.51 -1.64 5.81
CA VAL A 46 -7.37 -2.05 6.64
C VAL A 46 -6.04 -1.63 6.02
N SER A 47 -5.88 -1.78 4.70
CA SER A 47 -4.66 -1.40 3.99
C SER A 47 -4.43 0.12 3.97
N MET A 48 -5.48 0.92 3.86
CA MET A 48 -5.38 2.38 4.01
C MET A 48 -5.05 2.78 5.44
N TYR A 49 -5.68 2.15 6.43
CA TYR A 49 -5.40 2.40 7.84
C TYR A 49 -3.92 2.12 8.17
N ILE A 50 -3.40 0.96 7.79
CA ILE A 50 -1.98 0.59 7.98
C ILE A 50 -1.08 1.61 7.29
N ARG A 51 -1.39 1.99 6.04
CA ARG A 51 -0.59 2.97 5.29
C ARG A 51 -0.60 4.35 5.93
N LYS A 52 -1.77 4.82 6.37
CA LYS A 52 -1.99 6.08 7.07
C LYS A 52 -1.13 6.13 8.33
N LYS A 53 -1.19 5.11 9.17
CA LYS A 53 -0.41 5.06 10.41
C LYS A 53 1.09 4.89 10.17
N ALA A 54 1.50 4.05 9.22
CA ALA A 54 2.92 3.75 8.99
C ALA A 54 3.70 4.87 8.26
N LEU A 55 3.02 5.73 7.48
CA LEU A 55 3.67 6.79 6.70
C LEU A 55 3.50 8.19 7.28
N TRP A 56 2.54 8.39 8.21
CA TRP A 56 2.28 9.70 8.84
C TRP A 56 2.61 9.74 10.33
N SER A 57 3.28 8.72 10.88
CA SER A 57 3.97 8.87 12.15
C SER A 57 5.23 9.71 11.94
N ASP A 58 5.21 10.95 12.42
CA ASP A 58 6.40 11.75 12.75
C ASP A 58 7.14 11.12 13.94
#